data_AF-A0A970YD04-F1
#
_entry.id   AF-A0A970YD04-F1
#
_cell.length_a   1.000
_cell.length_b   1.000
_cell.length_c   1.000
_cell.angle_alpha   90.00
_cell.angle_beta   90.00
_cell.angle_gamma   90.00
#
_symmetry.space_group_name_H-M   'P 1'
#
loop_
_entity.id
_entity.type
_entity.pdbx_description
1 polymer ?
#
loop_
_entity_poly.entity_id
_entity_poly.type
_entity_poly.pdbx_seq_one_letter_code
_entity_poly.pdbx_strand_id
1 'polypeptide(L)'
;MRAQAAAALVGWVDGRAVSDLIAAVGDSDADVRRAAAAALAYYARAGAKVTAEQKEKASSALDRIFSANDYPAIAGAVTYFIEKGRDGSEKVLIAALDSCGTEVMAEFFLNCGNAILAAAAEQWAVRNNYSVETWPGYGSGAAGAVWGSGG
;
A
#
# COMPACT_ATOMS: atom_id res chain seq x y z
N MET A 1 -1.04 -39.88 12.98
CA MET A 1 -1.48 -38.65 13.67
C MET A 1 -0.45 -37.51 13.73
N ARG A 2 0.81 -37.64 13.29
CA ARG A 2 1.79 -36.53 13.38
C ARG A 2 1.84 -35.57 12.17
N ALA A 3 1.36 -35.98 11.00
CA ALA A 3 1.34 -35.12 9.80
C ALA A 3 0.27 -33.99 9.88
N GLN A 4 -0.89 -34.25 10.51
CA GLN A 4 -1.94 -33.23 10.68
C GLN A 4 -1.58 -32.16 11.71
N ALA A 5 -0.80 -32.50 12.75
CA ALA A 5 -0.33 -31.53 13.75
C ALA A 5 0.76 -30.59 13.19
N ALA A 6 1.62 -31.09 12.30
CA ALA A 6 2.64 -30.26 11.65
C ALA A 6 2.06 -29.31 10.59
N ALA A 7 1.05 -29.74 9.82
CA ALA A 7 0.33 -28.88 8.89
C ALA A 7 -0.47 -27.77 9.62
N ALA A 8 -1.02 -28.06 10.80
CA ALA A 8 -1.69 -27.07 11.63
C ALA A 8 -0.73 -26.01 12.19
N LEU A 9 0.52 -26.38 12.53
CA LEU A 9 1.51 -25.44 13.10
C LEU A 9 2.11 -24.47 12.09
N VAL A 10 2.31 -24.88 10.83
CA VAL A 10 2.77 -23.98 9.76
C VAL A 10 1.73 -22.88 9.48
N GLY A 11 0.44 -23.20 9.54
CA GLY A 11 -0.64 -22.22 9.38
C GLY A 11 -0.75 -21.19 10.52
N TRP A 12 -0.17 -21.47 11.70
CA TRP A 12 -0.26 -20.60 12.88
C TRP A 12 0.85 -19.53 12.92
N VAL A 13 1.99 -19.77 12.26
CA VAL A 13 3.11 -18.83 12.25
C VAL A 13 2.81 -17.64 11.34
N ASP A 14 2.11 -17.85 10.23
CA ASP A 14 1.71 -16.75 9.34
C ASP A 14 0.52 -15.92 9.89
N GLY A 15 -0.37 -16.55 10.66
CA GLY A 15 -1.57 -15.87 11.22
C GLY A 15 -1.24 -14.78 12.24
N ARG A 16 -0.18 -14.99 13.03
CA ARG A 16 0.31 -13.99 13.99
C ARG A 16 0.91 -12.79 13.30
N ALA A 17 1.63 -12.99 12.19
CA ALA A 17 2.25 -11.90 11.45
C ALA A 17 1.23 -10.81 11.06
N VAL A 18 0.06 -11.17 10.52
CA VAL A 18 -0.97 -10.17 10.17
C VAL A 18 -1.52 -9.46 11.41
N SER A 19 -1.71 -10.17 12.52
CA SER A 19 -2.22 -9.56 13.76
C SER A 19 -1.21 -8.60 14.39
N ASP A 20 0.06 -8.96 14.39
CA ASP A 20 1.16 -8.14 14.90
C ASP A 20 1.35 -6.88 14.03
N LEU A 21 1.23 -7.03 12.70
CA LEU A 21 1.25 -5.90 11.77
C LEU A 21 0.08 -4.94 11.98
N ILE A 22 -1.13 -5.47 12.23
CA ILE A 22 -2.31 -4.64 12.57
C ILE A 22 -2.06 -3.83 13.83
N ALA A 23 -1.41 -4.41 14.84
CA ALA A 23 -1.03 -3.67 16.05
C ALA A 23 0.03 -2.60 15.75
N ALA A 24 1.03 -2.91 14.93
CA ALA A 24 2.12 -1.99 14.56
C ALA A 24 1.64 -0.78 13.73
N VAL A 25 0.51 -0.88 13.04
CA VAL A 25 -0.13 0.30 12.40
C VAL A 25 -0.60 1.33 13.43
N GLY A 26 -0.79 0.96 14.70
CA GLY A 26 -1.10 1.91 15.78
C GLY A 26 0.12 2.55 16.44
N ASP A 27 1.34 2.28 15.96
CA ASP A 27 2.56 2.75 16.61
C ASP A 27 2.71 4.28 16.51
N SER A 28 3.30 4.87 17.56
CA SER A 28 3.65 6.29 17.57
C SER A 28 4.66 6.67 16.49
N ASP A 29 5.55 5.74 16.12
CA ASP A 29 6.59 5.95 15.12
C ASP A 29 6.01 5.82 13.69
N ALA A 30 6.16 6.89 12.91
CA ALA A 30 5.66 6.97 11.55
C ALA A 30 6.33 5.96 10.60
N ASP A 31 7.61 5.62 10.82
CA ASP A 31 8.33 4.65 10.00
C ASP A 31 7.89 3.22 10.32
N VAL A 32 7.58 2.93 11.59
CA VAL A 32 6.97 1.65 12.00
C VAL A 32 5.60 1.50 11.34
N ARG A 33 4.74 2.53 11.38
CA ARG A 33 3.44 2.49 10.71
C ARG A 33 3.56 2.29 9.20
N ARG A 34 4.50 2.99 8.56
CA ARG A 34 4.79 2.87 7.12
C ARG A 34 5.20 1.45 6.76
N ALA A 35 6.14 0.87 7.51
CA ALA A 35 6.61 -0.50 7.29
C ALA A 35 5.49 -1.53 7.53
N ALA A 36 4.69 -1.34 8.58
CA ALA A 36 3.57 -2.21 8.89
C ALA A 36 2.52 -2.21 7.78
N ALA A 37 2.16 -1.03 7.27
CA ALA A 37 1.22 -0.88 6.17
C ALA A 37 1.73 -1.50 4.86
N ALA A 38 3.02 -1.32 4.53
CA ALA A 38 3.64 -1.95 3.37
C ALA A 38 3.56 -3.49 3.45
N ALA A 39 3.83 -4.07 4.62
CA ALA A 39 3.69 -5.50 4.84
C ALA A 39 2.23 -5.97 4.74
N LEU A 40 1.27 -5.25 5.34
CA LEU A 40 -0.16 -5.55 5.18
C LEU A 40 -0.58 -5.53 3.70
N ALA A 41 -0.08 -4.57 2.93
CA ALA A 41 -0.33 -4.47 1.49
C ALA A 41 0.23 -5.67 0.72
N TYR A 42 1.35 -6.26 1.17
CA TYR A 42 1.84 -7.53 0.64
C TYR A 42 0.89 -8.69 0.98
N TYR A 43 0.48 -8.83 2.24
CA TYR A 43 -0.46 -9.88 2.67
C TYR A 43 -1.83 -9.77 1.99
N ALA A 44 -2.31 -8.55 1.73
CA ALA A 44 -3.56 -8.31 1.03
C ALA A 44 -3.52 -8.72 -0.46
N ARG A 45 -2.32 -8.82 -1.06
CA ARG A 45 -2.11 -9.30 -2.45
C ARG A 45 -1.66 -10.75 -2.53
N ALA A 46 -1.04 -11.25 -1.47
CA ALA A 46 -0.38 -12.55 -1.45
C ALA A 46 -1.33 -13.68 -1.87
N GLY A 47 -0.81 -14.58 -2.71
CA GLY A 47 -1.50 -15.77 -3.19
C GLY A 47 -1.41 -16.95 -2.21
N ALA A 48 -1.06 -18.14 -2.72
CA ALA A 48 -1.14 -19.44 -2.02
C ALA A 48 -0.41 -19.60 -0.66
N LYS A 49 0.29 -18.57 -0.17
CA LYS A 49 0.99 -18.57 1.12
C LYS A 49 0.20 -17.91 2.27
N VAL A 50 -0.98 -17.36 1.98
CA VAL A 50 -1.80 -16.64 2.97
C VAL A 50 -3.24 -17.16 2.90
N THR A 51 -3.88 -17.36 4.05
CA THR A 51 -5.29 -17.75 4.11
C THR A 51 -6.21 -16.62 3.65
N ALA A 52 -7.40 -16.96 3.17
CA ALA A 52 -8.41 -15.97 2.82
C ALA A 52 -8.76 -15.03 3.99
N GLU A 53 -8.78 -15.57 5.22
CA GLU A 53 -9.01 -14.80 6.44
C GLU A 53 -7.92 -13.76 6.68
N GLN A 54 -6.66 -14.12 6.52
CA GLN A 54 -5.54 -13.20 6.68
C GLN A 54 -5.55 -12.10 5.60
N LYS A 55 -5.88 -12.46 4.35
CA LYS A 55 -6.01 -11.51 3.24
C LYS A 55 -7.13 -10.49 3.53
N GLU A 56 -8.26 -10.97 4.04
CA GLU A 56 -9.38 -10.12 4.44
C GLU A 56 -9.03 -9.21 5.60
N LYS A 57 -8.37 -9.73 6.65
CA LYS A 57 -7.90 -8.93 7.79
C LYS A 57 -6.92 -7.84 7.36
N ALA A 58 -5.97 -8.16 6.48
CA ALA A 58 -5.02 -7.19 5.95
C ALA A 58 -5.72 -6.10 5.13
N SER A 59 -6.65 -6.49 4.24
CA SER A 59 -7.42 -5.53 3.42
C SER A 59 -8.31 -4.63 4.27
N SER A 60 -9.00 -5.21 5.26
CA SER A 60 -9.79 -4.48 6.26
C SER A 60 -8.95 -3.52 7.10
N ALA A 61 -7.70 -3.88 7.43
CA ALA A 61 -6.79 -2.99 8.15
C ALA A 61 -6.35 -1.80 7.29
N LEU A 62 -6.02 -2.04 6.02
CA LEU A 62 -5.70 -0.98 5.06
C LEU A 62 -6.89 -0.03 4.82
N ASP A 63 -8.12 -0.55 4.79
CA ASP A 63 -9.33 0.28 4.70
C ASP A 63 -9.53 1.17 5.94
N ARG A 64 -9.15 0.69 7.14
CA ARG A 64 -9.14 1.51 8.36
C ARG A 64 -8.05 2.59 8.33
N ILE A 65 -6.83 2.25 7.91
CA ILE A 65 -5.73 3.21 7.69
C ILE A 65 -6.20 4.36 6.80
N PHE A 66 -6.82 4.01 5.68
CA PHE A 66 -7.31 4.98 4.72
C PHE A 66 -8.41 5.87 5.30
N SER A 67 -9.39 5.26 5.99
CA SER A 67 -10.49 5.99 6.63
C SER A 67 -10.02 6.93 7.76
N ALA A 68 -8.92 6.58 8.43
CA ALA A 68 -8.32 7.38 9.50
C ALA A 68 -7.42 8.51 8.99
N ASN A 69 -7.16 8.60 7.68
CA ASN A 69 -6.18 9.52 7.09
C ASN A 69 -4.77 9.39 7.70
N ASP A 70 -4.34 8.16 8.05
CA ASP A 70 -2.99 7.93 8.55
C ASP A 70 -1.97 8.01 7.40
N TYR A 71 -1.56 9.24 7.05
CA TYR A 71 -0.76 9.52 5.86
C TYR A 71 0.55 8.73 5.79
N PRO A 72 1.35 8.57 6.86
CA PRO A 72 2.54 7.72 6.82
C PRO A 72 2.24 6.24 6.47
N ALA A 73 1.18 5.67 7.05
CA ALA A 73 0.76 4.31 6.72
C ALA A 73 0.22 4.22 5.29
N ILE A 74 -0.54 5.22 4.83
CA ILE A 74 -1.03 5.32 3.44
C ILE A 74 0.15 5.37 2.46
N ALA A 75 1.18 6.17 2.75
CA ALA A 75 2.39 6.26 1.93
C ALA A 75 3.13 4.91 1.85
N GLY A 76 3.17 4.14 2.96
CA GLY A 76 3.78 2.81 2.99
C GLY A 76 3.05 1.77 2.12
N ALA A 77 1.73 1.91 2.00
CA ALA A 77 0.89 1.03 1.20
C ALA A 77 0.39 1.69 -0.10
N VAL A 78 1.09 2.72 -0.60
CA VAL A 78 0.56 3.58 -1.67
C VAL A 78 0.20 2.82 -2.94
N THR A 79 1.02 1.85 -3.34
CA THR A 79 0.76 1.02 -4.53
C THR A 79 -0.53 0.23 -4.41
N TYR A 80 -0.90 -0.20 -3.19
CA TYR A 80 -2.13 -0.97 -2.97
C TYR A 80 -3.35 -0.10 -3.18
N PHE A 81 -3.31 1.14 -2.68
CA PHE A 81 -4.41 2.07 -2.85
C PHE A 81 -4.54 2.57 -4.28
N ILE A 82 -3.44 2.76 -5.00
CA ILE A 82 -3.45 3.05 -6.44
C ILE A 82 -4.11 1.89 -7.21
N GLU A 83 -3.65 0.66 -7.00
CA GLU A 83 -4.22 -0.53 -7.66
C GLU A 83 -5.71 -0.70 -7.33
N LYS A 84 -6.12 -0.39 -6.09
CA LYS A 84 -7.53 -0.43 -5.69
C LYS A 84 -8.38 0.63 -6.38
N GLY A 85 -7.77 1.78 -6.72
CA GLY A 85 -8.33 2.82 -7.59
C GLY A 85 -9.76 3.25 -7.28
N ARG A 86 -10.14 3.36 -6.01
CA ARG A 86 -11.50 3.74 -5.62
C ARG A 86 -11.76 5.20 -6.01
N ASP A 87 -12.84 5.47 -6.72
CA ASP A 87 -13.24 6.83 -7.07
C ASP A 87 -13.34 7.72 -5.82
N GLY A 88 -12.75 8.91 -5.88
CA GLY A 88 -12.72 9.88 -4.79
C GLY A 88 -11.60 9.64 -3.76
N SER A 89 -10.82 8.56 -3.89
CA SER A 89 -9.65 8.30 -3.04
C SER A 89 -8.45 9.21 -3.38
N GLU A 90 -8.45 9.86 -4.54
CA GLU A 90 -7.38 10.74 -5.01
C GLU A 90 -7.06 11.83 -3.99
N LYS A 91 -8.08 12.44 -3.38
CA LYS A 91 -7.90 13.52 -2.40
C LYS A 91 -7.05 13.08 -1.20
N VAL A 92 -7.30 11.88 -0.69
CA VAL A 92 -6.57 11.34 0.47
C VAL A 92 -5.15 10.95 0.07
N LEU A 93 -4.98 10.38 -1.11
CA LEU A 93 -3.68 10.02 -1.66
C LEU A 93 -2.79 11.25 -1.89
N ILE A 94 -3.37 12.33 -2.44
CA ILE A 94 -2.69 13.62 -2.60
C ILE A 94 -2.32 14.22 -1.24
N ALA A 95 -3.22 14.18 -0.26
CA ALA A 95 -2.91 14.65 1.08
C ALA A 95 -1.76 13.85 1.74
N ALA A 96 -1.65 12.55 1.46
CA ALA A 96 -0.53 11.74 1.91
C ALA A 96 0.79 12.15 1.26
N LEU A 97 0.78 12.47 -0.04
CA LEU A 97 1.94 12.99 -0.77
C LEU A 97 2.38 14.36 -0.22
N ASP A 98 1.44 15.28 0.00
CA ASP A 98 1.74 16.62 0.53
C ASP A 98 2.29 16.57 1.97
N SER A 99 1.84 15.61 2.78
CA SER A 99 2.23 15.48 4.19
C SER A 99 3.58 14.77 4.39
N CYS A 100 3.79 13.65 3.69
CA CYS A 100 4.93 12.76 3.93
C CYS A 100 5.44 12.06 2.66
N GLY A 101 5.22 12.70 1.51
CA GLY A 101 5.60 12.19 0.20
C GLY A 101 7.10 11.97 0.03
N THR A 102 7.42 11.10 -0.91
CA THR A 102 8.78 10.84 -1.39
C THR A 102 8.81 10.93 -2.91
N GLU A 103 10.00 11.07 -3.48
CA GLU A 103 10.21 11.01 -4.94
C GLU A 103 9.55 9.77 -5.56
N VAL A 104 9.78 8.60 -4.96
CA VAL A 104 9.18 7.32 -5.37
C VAL A 104 7.64 7.36 -5.33
N MET A 105 7.05 7.99 -4.32
CA MET A 105 5.59 8.14 -4.22
C MET A 105 5.04 9.03 -5.35
N ALA A 106 5.73 10.13 -5.65
CA ALA A 106 5.37 11.00 -6.76
C ALA A 106 5.52 10.28 -8.11
N GLU A 107 6.56 9.48 -8.30
CA GLU A 107 6.74 8.66 -9.52
C GLU A 107 5.61 7.63 -9.70
N PHE A 108 5.16 6.98 -8.64
CA PHE A 108 3.99 6.10 -8.71
C PHE A 108 2.75 6.85 -9.16
N PHE A 109 2.49 8.04 -8.61
CA PHE A 109 1.33 8.86 -8.99
C PHE A 109 1.41 9.34 -10.43
N LEU A 110 2.59 9.79 -10.87
CA LEU A 110 2.86 10.22 -12.23
C LEU A 110 2.56 9.13 -13.26
N ASN A 111 2.92 7.88 -12.94
CA ASN A 111 2.87 6.77 -13.89
C ASN A 111 1.68 5.82 -13.72
N CYS A 112 0.77 6.08 -12.76
CA CYS A 112 -0.34 5.15 -12.48
C CYS A 112 -1.52 5.21 -13.46
N GLY A 113 -1.56 6.19 -14.37
CA GLY A 113 -2.66 6.36 -15.33
C GLY A 113 -3.89 7.12 -14.80
N ASN A 114 -3.83 7.65 -13.57
CA ASN A 114 -4.82 8.62 -13.06
C ASN A 114 -4.30 10.05 -13.27
N ALA A 115 -4.99 10.84 -14.10
CA ALA A 115 -4.56 12.20 -14.45
C ALA A 115 -4.53 13.17 -13.26
N ILE A 116 -5.39 12.97 -12.26
CA ILE A 116 -5.44 13.82 -11.06
C ILE A 116 -4.20 13.58 -10.21
N LEU A 117 -3.85 12.30 -10.00
CA LEU A 117 -2.64 11.93 -9.26
C LEU A 117 -1.37 12.36 -10.00
N ALA A 118 -1.32 12.19 -11.33
CA ALA A 118 -0.18 12.62 -12.12
C ALA A 118 0.07 14.13 -12.02
N ALA A 119 -0.98 14.95 -12.18
CA ALA A 119 -0.87 16.39 -12.01
C ALA A 119 -0.42 16.80 -10.60
N ALA A 120 -0.89 16.10 -9.56
CA ALA A 120 -0.47 16.37 -8.19
C ALA A 120 1.01 16.00 -7.94
N ALA A 121 1.49 14.91 -8.52
CA ALA A 121 2.89 14.47 -8.44
C ALA A 121 3.84 15.48 -9.07
N GLU A 122 3.54 15.98 -10.27
CA GLU A 122 4.34 17.01 -10.95
C GLU A 122 4.43 18.28 -10.11
N GLN A 123 3.29 18.75 -9.58
CA GLN A 123 3.26 19.94 -8.73
C GLN A 123 4.04 19.74 -7.43
N TRP A 124 3.92 18.56 -6.82
CA TRP A 124 4.69 18.24 -5.62
C TRP A 124 6.20 18.19 -5.90
N ALA A 125 6.61 17.59 -7.02
CA ALA A 125 8.02 17.49 -7.40
C ALA A 125 8.64 18.87 -7.63
N VAL A 126 7.95 19.74 -8.38
CA VAL A 126 8.39 21.13 -8.61
C VAL A 126 8.52 21.90 -7.29
N ARG A 127 7.53 21.78 -6.38
CA ARG A 127 7.55 22.48 -5.08
C ARG A 127 8.70 22.04 -4.18
N ASN A 128 9.13 20.78 -4.29
CA ASN A 128 10.16 20.18 -3.44
C ASN A 128 11.52 20.04 -4.12
N ASN A 129 11.69 20.59 -5.33
CA ASN A 129 12.91 20.47 -6.16
C ASN A 129 13.31 19.02 -6.48
N TYR A 130 12.34 18.15 -6.70
CA TYR A 130 12.56 16.80 -7.24
C TYR A 130 12.34 16.78 -8.75
N SER A 131 13.05 15.87 -9.42
CA SER A 131 12.80 15.49 -10.81
C SER A 131 11.98 14.21 -10.80
N VAL A 132 10.87 14.17 -11.53
CA VAL A 132 10.06 12.96 -11.70
C VAL A 132 10.00 12.62 -13.18
N GLU A 133 10.17 11.34 -13.52
CA GLU A 133 10.20 10.87 -14.90
C GLU A 133 8.93 10.11 -15.27
N THR A 134 8.38 10.45 -16.44
CA THR A 134 7.38 9.60 -17.10
C THR A 134 8.10 8.46 -17.81
N TRP A 135 7.70 7.21 -17.56
CA TRP A 135 8.30 6.06 -18.23
C TRP A 135 7.31 5.41 -19.21
N PRO A 136 7.52 5.58 -20.54
CA PRO A 136 6.72 4.89 -21.54
C PRO A 136 6.86 3.37 -21.39
N GLY A 137 5.77 2.67 -21.07
CA GLY A 137 5.75 1.20 -20.90
C GLY A 137 5.80 0.68 -19.45
N TYR A 138 5.87 1.56 -18.44
CA TYR A 138 5.90 1.14 -17.03
C TYR A 138 4.59 0.52 -16.50
N GLY A 139 3.53 0.56 -17.30
CA GLY A 139 2.25 -0.09 -17.03
C GLY A 139 2.19 -1.59 -17.36
N SER A 140 3.28 -2.23 -17.81
CA SER A 140 3.25 -3.65 -18.24
C SER A 140 4.15 -4.61 -17.45
N GLY A 141 4.75 -4.21 -16.32
CA GLY A 141 5.30 -5.21 -15.39
C GLY A 141 6.44 -4.77 -14.48
N ALA A 142 6.39 -5.33 -13.27
CA ALA A 142 7.35 -5.39 -12.16
C ALA A 142 7.45 -4.20 -11.18
N ALA A 143 7.04 -2.96 -11.54
CA ALA A 143 7.10 -1.85 -10.58
C ALA A 143 6.06 -0.72 -10.75
N GLY A 144 5.17 -0.73 -11.75
CA GLY A 144 4.14 0.32 -11.90
C GLY A 144 2.78 -0.10 -11.35
N ALA A 145 2.35 0.48 -10.23
CA ALA A 145 0.96 0.35 -9.77
C ALA A 145 0.05 1.08 -10.77
N VAL A 146 -0.90 0.37 -11.38
CA VAL A 146 -1.86 0.94 -12.33
C VAL A 146 -3.16 1.24 -11.62
N TRP A 147 -3.72 2.43 -11.84
CA TRP A 147 -4.96 2.85 -11.20
C TRP A 147 -6.10 1.88 -11.48
N GLY A 148 -6.68 1.31 -10.42
CA GLY A 148 -7.84 0.43 -10.52
C GLY A 148 -7.56 -0.98 -11.08
N SER A 149 -6.28 -1.38 -11.22
CA SER A 149 -5.94 -2.72 -11.73
C SER A 149 -6.16 -3.87 -10.74
N GLY A 150 -6.49 -3.57 -9.47
CA GLY A 150 -6.69 -4.53 -8.39
C GLY A 150 -8.12 -5.08 -8.25
N GLY A 151 -8.93 -4.94 -9.30
CA GLY A 151 -10.31 -5.45 -9.38
C GLY A 151 -10.43 -6.94 -9.69
#